data_AF-A0A9D5FQ15-F1
#
_entry.id   AF-A0A9D5FQ15-F1
#
_cell.length_a   1.000
_cell.length_b   1.000
_cell.length_c   1.000
_cell.angle_alpha   90.00
_cell.angle_beta   90.00
_cell.angle_gamma   90.00
#
_symmetry.space_group_name_H-M   'P 1'
#
loop_
_entity.id
_entity.type
_entity.pdbx_description
1 polymer ?
#
loop_
_entity_poly.entity_id
_entity_poly.type
_entity_poly.pdbx_seq_one_letter_code
_entity_poly.pdbx_strand_id
1 'polypeptide(L)'
;MAKSIKGTRTEKNLMSAFAGESQARNRYTFFASKARKEGLVQIANIFDETADQEKEHAKRFFSFLEGGDVEVAGSFPAGVVGLTLQNLKAAAAGEHHEWSELYPSFAQTAREEGFEAVAKAFEEIKVAEKQHGKRYTDLARNIESGKVFKKEKAVAWRCINCGYVHTANEAPAICPACAHPQAYFEVLGENW
;
A
#
# COMPACT_ATOMS: atom_id res chain seq x y z
N MET A 1 27.51 24.39 -7.29
CA MET A 1 26.73 24.06 -6.07
C MET A 1 25.35 23.61 -6.54
N ALA A 2 24.80 22.54 -5.96
CA ALA A 2 23.43 22.16 -6.28
C ALA A 2 22.47 23.29 -5.85
N LYS A 3 21.41 23.52 -6.63
CA LYS A 3 20.37 24.50 -6.28
C LYS A 3 19.70 24.03 -4.98
N SER A 4 19.62 24.91 -3.97
CA SER A 4 18.95 24.59 -2.71
C SER A 4 17.43 24.53 -2.90
N ILE A 5 16.79 23.60 -2.20
CA ILE A 5 15.33 23.45 -2.22
C ILE A 5 14.62 24.38 -1.21
N LYS A 6 15.35 24.97 -0.26
CA LYS A 6 14.77 25.78 0.82
C LYS A 6 13.93 26.94 0.30
N GLY A 7 12.73 27.09 0.85
CA GLY A 7 11.76 28.14 0.51
C GLY A 7 10.99 27.92 -0.78
N THR A 8 11.19 26.80 -1.48
CA THR A 8 10.51 26.51 -2.74
C THR A 8 9.17 25.79 -2.53
N ARG A 9 8.33 25.72 -3.57
CA ARG A 9 7.11 24.91 -3.50
C ARG A 9 7.47 23.42 -3.45
N THR A 10 8.57 23.02 -4.08
CA THR A 10 9.04 21.64 -4.06
C THR A 10 9.42 21.18 -2.65
N GLU A 11 10.02 22.03 -1.82
CA GLU A 11 10.29 21.70 -0.40
C GLU A 11 8.99 21.40 0.36
N LYS A 12 7.98 22.26 0.20
CA LYS A 12 6.67 22.05 0.82
C LYS A 12 5.99 20.79 0.30
N ASN A 13 6.07 20.52 -1.00
CA ASN A 13 5.50 19.31 -1.59
C ASN A 13 6.17 18.03 -1.06
N LEU A 14 7.51 18.03 -0.93
CA LEU A 14 8.25 16.92 -0.31
C LEU A 14 7.85 16.72 1.16
N MET A 15 7.71 17.80 1.92
CA MET A 15 7.28 17.71 3.31
C MET A 15 5.84 17.21 3.44
N SER A 16 4.94 17.66 2.57
CA SER A 16 3.55 17.17 2.49
C SER A 16 3.48 15.69 2.09
N ALA A 17 4.26 15.26 1.10
CA ALA A 17 4.35 13.86 0.69
C ALA A 17 4.89 12.99 1.84
N PHE A 18 5.98 13.41 2.48
CA PHE A 18 6.53 12.73 3.65
C PHE A 18 5.49 12.59 4.79
N ALA A 19 4.70 13.64 5.05
CA ALA A 19 3.63 13.59 6.03
C ALA A 19 2.49 12.63 5.61
N GLY A 20 2.11 12.61 4.34
CA GLY A 20 1.11 11.70 3.77
C GLY A 20 1.55 10.24 3.88
N GLU A 21 2.75 9.92 3.39
CA GLU A 21 3.34 8.58 3.40
C GLU A 21 3.52 8.04 4.82
N SER A 22 3.99 8.89 5.74
CA SER A 22 4.14 8.52 7.16
C SER A 22 2.79 8.14 7.80
N GLN A 23 1.72 8.81 7.40
CA GLN A 23 0.38 8.48 7.84
C GLN A 23 -0.18 7.24 7.13
N ALA A 24 0.09 7.08 5.82
CA ALA A 24 -0.30 5.91 5.03
C ALA A 24 0.26 4.62 5.64
N ARG A 25 1.57 4.60 5.90
CA ARG A 25 2.25 3.52 6.63
C ARG A 25 1.49 3.11 7.90
N ASN A 26 1.20 4.07 8.78
CA ASN A 26 0.50 3.78 10.04
C ASN A 26 -0.90 3.22 9.80
N ARG A 27 -1.69 3.82 8.90
CA ARG A 27 -3.02 3.33 8.55
C ARG A 27 -2.96 1.90 8.03
N TYR A 28 -2.02 1.59 7.14
CA TYR A 28 -1.88 0.26 6.55
C TYR A 28 -1.48 -0.78 7.60
N THR A 29 -0.60 -0.47 8.54
CA THR A 29 -0.32 -1.36 9.68
C THR A 29 -1.57 -1.59 10.57
N PHE A 30 -2.41 -0.58 10.76
CA PHE A 30 -3.67 -0.74 11.49
C PHE A 30 -4.67 -1.61 10.71
N PHE A 31 -4.75 -1.42 9.39
CA PHE A 31 -5.60 -2.22 8.50
C PHE A 31 -5.13 -3.67 8.42
N ALA A 32 -3.82 -3.92 8.42
CA ALA A 32 -3.26 -5.27 8.52
C ALA A 32 -3.71 -5.97 9.80
N SER A 33 -3.61 -5.27 10.94
CA SER A 33 -4.06 -5.79 12.24
C SER A 33 -5.56 -6.13 12.23
N LYS A 34 -6.37 -5.31 11.56
CA LYS A 34 -7.79 -5.57 11.38
C LYS A 34 -8.05 -6.78 10.48
N ALA A 35 -7.34 -6.91 9.37
CA ALA A 35 -7.44 -8.05 8.44
C ALA A 35 -7.08 -9.38 9.12
N ARG A 36 -6.05 -9.39 9.99
CA ARG A 36 -5.72 -10.58 10.81
C ARG A 36 -6.88 -11.00 11.70
N LYS A 37 -7.52 -10.05 12.39
CA LYS A 37 -8.66 -10.31 13.27
C LYS A 37 -9.89 -10.84 12.50
N GLU A 38 -10.03 -10.47 11.23
CA GLU A 38 -11.09 -10.96 10.34
C GLU A 38 -10.73 -12.25 9.60
N GLY A 39 -9.58 -12.86 9.89
CA GLY A 39 -9.17 -14.14 9.28
C GLY A 39 -8.70 -14.00 7.82
N LEU A 40 -8.13 -12.86 7.46
CA LEU A 40 -7.64 -12.56 6.11
C LEU A 40 -6.12 -12.38 6.12
N VAL A 41 -5.37 -13.45 6.43
CA VAL A 41 -3.92 -13.37 6.69
C VAL A 41 -3.13 -12.90 5.47
N GLN A 42 -3.49 -13.37 4.26
CA GLN A 42 -2.87 -12.87 3.02
C GLN A 42 -3.02 -11.35 2.89
N ILE A 43 -4.23 -10.84 3.10
CA ILE A 43 -4.55 -9.41 2.97
C ILE A 43 -3.81 -8.61 4.04
N ALA A 44 -3.71 -9.15 5.26
CA ALA A 44 -2.94 -8.52 6.32
C ALA A 44 -1.45 -8.38 5.95
N ASN A 45 -0.84 -9.45 5.44
CA ASN A 45 0.56 -9.43 5.03
C ASN A 45 0.80 -8.46 3.87
N ILE A 46 -0.17 -8.35 2.96
CA ILE A 46 -0.13 -7.36 1.88
C ILE A 46 -0.19 -5.93 2.42
N PHE A 47 -1.06 -5.63 3.39
CA PHE A 47 -1.09 -4.31 4.02
C PHE A 47 0.22 -3.99 4.74
N ASP A 48 0.83 -4.95 5.44
CA ASP A 48 2.13 -4.75 6.10
C ASP A 48 3.26 -4.54 5.07
N GLU A 49 3.26 -5.29 3.97
CA GLU A 49 4.21 -5.09 2.87
C GLU A 49 4.08 -3.69 2.27
N THR A 50 2.85 -3.25 1.97
CA THR A 50 2.62 -1.89 1.46
C THR A 50 3.07 -0.85 2.47
N ALA A 51 2.78 -1.03 3.77
CA ALA A 51 3.25 -0.11 4.82
C ALA A 51 4.79 0.00 4.86
N ASP A 52 5.50 -1.09 4.62
CA ASP A 52 6.96 -1.10 4.52
C ASP A 52 7.47 -0.44 3.23
N GLN A 53 6.69 -0.47 2.15
CA GLN A 53 6.96 0.26 0.90
C GLN A 53 6.77 1.78 1.10
N GLU A 54 5.68 2.21 1.74
CA GLU A 54 5.45 3.63 2.07
C GLU A 54 6.50 4.21 2.99
N LYS A 55 7.05 3.39 3.90
CA LYS A 55 8.22 3.77 4.70
C LYS A 55 9.41 4.14 3.80
N GLU A 56 9.68 3.37 2.74
CA GLU A 56 10.79 3.66 1.82
C GLU A 56 10.48 4.84 0.89
N HIS A 57 9.23 5.04 0.49
CA HIS A 57 8.79 6.25 -0.22
C HIS A 57 9.01 7.51 0.64
N ALA A 58 8.51 7.49 1.88
CA ALA A 58 8.71 8.55 2.86
C ALA A 58 10.20 8.86 3.07
N LYS A 59 11.02 7.81 3.26
CA LYS A 59 12.47 7.95 3.43
C LYS A 59 13.12 8.59 2.21
N ARG A 60 12.70 8.22 1.00
CA ARG A 60 13.21 8.84 -0.23
C ARG A 60 12.85 10.31 -0.31
N PHE A 61 11.60 10.70 -0.05
CA PHE A 61 11.20 12.11 -0.03
C PHE A 61 11.93 12.91 1.06
N PHE A 62 12.02 12.36 2.27
CA PHE A 62 12.71 12.97 3.39
C PHE A 62 14.20 13.23 3.10
N SER A 63 14.85 12.35 2.34
CA SER A 63 16.28 12.49 1.98
C SER A 63 16.60 13.71 1.10
N PHE A 64 15.60 14.33 0.46
CA PHE A 64 15.78 15.54 -0.34
C PHE A 64 15.69 16.83 0.50
N LEU A 65 15.21 16.76 1.74
CA LEU A 65 15.05 17.94 2.59
C LEU A 65 16.38 18.36 3.22
N GLU A 66 16.59 19.67 3.36
CA GLU A 66 17.86 20.27 3.82
C GLU A 66 17.84 20.72 5.30
N GLY A 67 16.88 20.20 6.07
CA GLY A 67 16.72 20.43 7.50
C GLY A 67 16.10 21.79 7.90
N GLY A 68 15.64 21.87 9.14
CA GLY A 68 14.81 22.96 9.67
C GLY A 68 13.33 22.60 9.68
N ASP A 69 12.50 23.54 10.13
CA ASP A 69 11.05 23.35 10.20
C ASP A 69 10.38 23.96 8.95
N VAL A 70 9.49 23.19 8.32
CA VAL A 70 8.70 23.61 7.15
C VAL A 70 7.23 23.51 7.51
N GLU A 71 6.53 24.64 7.48
CA GLU A 71 5.08 24.65 7.65
C GLU A 71 4.39 24.15 6.36
N VAL A 72 3.53 23.15 6.53
CA VAL A 72 2.69 22.59 5.46
C VAL A 72 1.23 22.60 5.91
N ALA A 73 0.33 22.77 4.95
CA ALA A 73 -1.11 22.63 5.14
C ALA A 73 -1.61 21.53 4.20
N GLY A 74 -2.47 20.64 4.71
CA GLY A 74 -3.02 19.54 3.94
C GLY A 74 -4.24 18.93 4.63
N SER A 75 -5.07 18.27 3.83
CA SER A 75 -6.18 17.46 4.32
C SER A 75 -5.73 16.01 4.41
N PHE A 76 -5.98 15.38 5.55
CA PHE A 76 -5.62 13.98 5.78
C PHE A 76 -6.84 13.17 6.22
N PRO A 77 -6.86 11.85 5.97
CA PRO A 77 -7.91 10.99 6.50
C PRO A 77 -7.93 11.03 8.04
N ALA A 78 -9.01 11.58 8.60
CA ALA A 78 -9.23 11.65 10.05
C ALA A 78 -9.84 10.35 10.60
N GLY A 79 -9.13 9.23 10.39
CA GLY A 79 -9.68 7.89 10.62
C GLY A 79 -10.73 7.49 9.56
N VAL A 80 -11.37 6.32 9.69
CA VAL A 80 -11.35 5.34 10.79
C VAL A 80 -10.81 3.97 10.35
N VAL A 81 -10.54 3.08 11.30
CA VAL A 81 -10.33 1.66 11.01
C VAL A 81 -11.69 0.95 10.97
N GLY A 82 -12.15 0.61 9.77
CA GLY A 82 -13.41 -0.10 9.52
C GLY A 82 -13.21 -1.62 9.35
N LEU A 83 -14.16 -2.27 8.67
CA LEU A 83 -14.00 -3.65 8.20
C LEU A 83 -12.91 -3.74 7.12
N THR A 84 -12.29 -4.91 6.91
CA THR A 84 -11.18 -5.04 5.93
C THR A 84 -11.58 -4.60 4.53
N LEU A 85 -12.81 -4.90 4.10
CA LEU A 85 -13.33 -4.41 2.82
C LEU A 85 -13.36 -2.87 2.74
N GLN A 86 -13.82 -2.20 3.81
CA GLN A 86 -13.86 -0.74 3.86
C GLN A 86 -12.45 -0.16 3.85
N ASN A 87 -11.53 -0.79 4.59
CA ASN A 87 -10.12 -0.37 4.66
C ASN A 87 -9.43 -0.52 3.29
N LEU A 88 -9.67 -1.62 2.57
CA LEU A 88 -9.14 -1.82 1.22
C LEU A 88 -9.66 -0.76 0.24
N LYS A 89 -10.94 -0.42 0.31
CA LYS A 89 -11.53 0.64 -0.53
C LYS A 89 -10.96 2.02 -0.19
N ALA A 90 -10.81 2.32 1.10
CA ALA A 90 -10.22 3.57 1.57
C ALA A 90 -8.74 3.69 1.17
N ALA A 91 -7.96 2.60 1.30
CA ALA A 91 -6.59 2.55 0.84
C ALA A 91 -6.51 2.75 -0.67
N ALA A 92 -7.28 1.99 -1.46
CA ALA A 92 -7.32 2.16 -2.92
C ALA A 92 -7.68 3.58 -3.38
N ALA A 93 -8.58 4.27 -2.66
CA ALA A 93 -8.93 5.66 -2.95
C ALA A 93 -7.79 6.64 -2.61
N GLY A 94 -7.08 6.42 -1.49
CA GLY A 94 -5.88 7.19 -1.14
C GLY A 94 -4.79 7.06 -2.20
N GLU A 95 -4.43 5.81 -2.53
CA GLU A 95 -3.48 5.48 -3.60
C GLU A 95 -3.88 6.16 -4.91
N HIS A 96 -5.17 6.10 -5.27
CA HIS A 96 -5.67 6.73 -6.50
C HIS A 96 -5.42 8.23 -6.52
N HIS A 97 -5.74 8.95 -5.44
CA HIS A 97 -5.49 10.37 -5.36
C HIS A 97 -3.98 10.68 -5.49
N GLU A 98 -3.13 9.90 -4.83
CA GLU A 98 -1.67 10.04 -4.90
C GLU A 98 -1.17 9.87 -6.34
N TRP A 99 -1.51 8.76 -7.01
CA TRP A 99 -0.94 8.48 -8.32
C TRP A 99 -1.57 9.25 -9.48
N SER A 100 -2.84 9.65 -9.36
CA SER A 100 -3.56 10.31 -10.47
C SER A 100 -3.51 11.84 -10.42
N GLU A 101 -3.37 12.42 -9.23
CA GLU A 101 -3.45 13.87 -9.03
C GLU A 101 -2.22 14.43 -8.31
N LEU A 102 -1.94 13.94 -7.09
CA LEU A 102 -0.97 14.57 -6.18
C LEU A 102 0.47 14.50 -6.71
N TYR A 103 0.99 13.29 -6.95
CA TYR A 103 2.38 13.10 -7.39
C TYR A 103 2.65 13.61 -8.81
N PRO A 104 1.74 13.50 -9.78
CA PRO A 104 1.86 14.24 -11.04
C PRO A 104 2.03 15.76 -10.85
N SER A 105 1.22 16.38 -9.98
CA SER A 105 1.31 17.82 -9.70
C SER A 105 2.61 18.20 -9.01
N PHE A 106 3.07 17.38 -8.06
CA PHE A 106 4.33 17.61 -7.36
C PHE A 106 5.53 17.44 -8.28
N ALA A 107 5.51 16.44 -9.16
CA ALA A 107 6.54 16.24 -10.18
C ALA A 107 6.63 17.43 -11.15
N GLN A 108 5.48 17.94 -11.62
CA GLN A 108 5.43 19.12 -12.48
C GLN A 108 6.05 20.34 -11.77
N THR A 109 5.65 20.60 -10.52
CA THR A 109 6.19 21.72 -9.73
C THR A 109 7.71 21.61 -9.56
N ALA A 110 8.21 20.41 -9.24
CA ALA A 110 9.64 20.14 -9.12
C ALA A 110 10.39 20.43 -10.43
N ARG A 111 9.81 20.04 -11.57
CA ARG A 111 10.39 20.29 -12.90
C ARG A 111 10.41 21.76 -13.27
N GLU A 112 9.32 22.49 -13.02
CA GLU A 112 9.24 23.95 -13.20
C GLU A 112 10.28 24.68 -12.37
N GLU A 113 10.56 24.21 -11.15
CA GLU A 113 11.56 24.79 -10.26
C GLU A 113 12.99 24.26 -10.51
N GLY A 114 13.19 23.37 -11.48
CA GLY A 114 14.50 22.85 -11.90
C GLY A 114 15.06 21.72 -11.03
N PHE A 115 14.23 21.05 -10.25
CA PHE A 115 14.57 19.90 -9.40
C PHE A 115 14.24 18.56 -10.09
N GLU A 116 14.91 18.29 -11.21
CA GLU A 116 14.64 17.12 -12.06
C GLU A 116 14.71 15.78 -11.29
N ALA A 117 15.66 15.64 -10.37
CA ALA A 117 15.81 14.43 -9.56
C ALA A 117 14.61 14.20 -8.61
N VAL A 118 14.00 15.28 -8.11
CA VAL A 118 12.80 15.22 -7.26
C VAL A 118 11.56 14.92 -8.12
N ALA A 119 11.46 15.57 -9.29
CA ALA A 119 10.39 15.30 -10.25
C ALA A 119 10.33 13.83 -10.63
N LYS A 120 11.50 13.26 -10.97
CA LYS A 120 11.62 11.83 -11.27
C LYS A 120 11.25 10.96 -10.07
N ALA A 121 11.64 11.31 -8.85
CA ALA A 121 11.28 10.53 -7.68
C ALA A 121 9.75 10.43 -7.49
N PHE A 122 9.02 11.54 -7.64
CA PHE A 122 7.55 11.51 -7.62
C PHE A 122 6.95 10.68 -8.76
N GLU A 123 7.51 10.76 -9.97
CA GLU A 123 7.03 9.98 -11.12
C GLU A 123 7.23 8.48 -10.96
N GLU A 124 8.36 8.05 -10.40
CA GLU A 124 8.66 6.63 -10.18
C GLU A 124 7.85 6.07 -9.00
N ILE A 125 7.72 6.83 -7.90
CA ILE A 125 6.92 6.41 -6.73
C ILE A 125 5.43 6.29 -7.11
N LYS A 126 4.91 7.22 -7.93
CA LYS A 126 3.57 7.11 -8.54
C LYS A 126 3.30 5.76 -9.22
N VAL A 127 4.32 5.14 -9.84
CA VAL A 127 4.15 3.82 -10.49
C VAL A 127 3.88 2.73 -9.45
N ALA A 128 4.55 2.78 -8.29
CA ALA A 128 4.31 1.88 -7.17
C ALA A 128 2.89 2.05 -6.61
N GLU A 129 2.45 3.29 -6.36
CA GLU A 129 1.11 3.57 -5.80
C GLU A 129 -0.01 3.08 -6.71
N LYS A 130 0.19 3.18 -8.03
CA LYS A 130 -0.77 2.62 -8.98
C LYS A 130 -0.91 1.10 -8.81
N GLN A 131 0.18 0.40 -8.55
CA GLN A 131 0.17 -1.03 -8.30
C GLN A 131 -0.42 -1.36 -6.92
N HIS A 132 -0.15 -0.55 -5.88
CA HIS A 132 -0.79 -0.68 -4.57
C HIS A 132 -2.32 -0.54 -4.68
N GLY A 133 -2.80 0.53 -5.31
CA GLY A 133 -4.23 0.78 -5.52
C GLY A 133 -4.91 -0.32 -6.34
N LYS A 134 -4.24 -0.84 -7.38
CA LYS A 134 -4.74 -2.01 -8.13
C LYS A 134 -4.87 -3.24 -7.23
N ARG A 135 -3.84 -3.56 -6.45
CA ARG A 135 -3.84 -4.72 -5.54
C ARG A 135 -4.98 -4.61 -4.52
N TYR A 136 -5.17 -3.44 -3.90
CA TYR A 136 -6.27 -3.23 -2.95
C TYR A 136 -7.66 -3.35 -3.61
N THR A 137 -7.82 -2.82 -4.82
CA THR A 137 -9.08 -2.94 -5.58
C THR A 137 -9.42 -4.40 -5.89
N ASP A 138 -8.44 -5.20 -6.31
CA ASP A 138 -8.66 -6.61 -6.64
C ASP A 138 -8.94 -7.45 -5.39
N LEU A 139 -8.28 -7.16 -4.26
CA LEU A 139 -8.57 -7.80 -2.98
C LEU A 139 -9.96 -7.44 -2.45
N ALA A 140 -10.38 -6.18 -2.56
CA ALA A 140 -11.73 -5.76 -2.19
C ALA A 140 -12.78 -6.54 -3.00
N ARG A 141 -12.57 -6.66 -4.32
CA ARG A 141 -13.44 -7.45 -5.20
C ARG A 141 -13.51 -8.92 -4.80
N ASN A 142 -12.39 -9.51 -4.38
CA ASN A 142 -12.39 -10.90 -3.89
C ASN A 142 -13.23 -11.06 -2.62
N ILE A 143 -13.20 -10.10 -1.69
CA ILE A 143 -14.06 -10.14 -0.51
C ILE A 143 -15.54 -10.02 -0.91
N GLU A 144 -15.89 -9.03 -1.74
CA GLU A 144 -17.27 -8.78 -2.16
C GLU A 144 -17.90 -9.96 -2.90
N SER A 145 -17.10 -10.66 -3.71
CA SER A 145 -17.55 -11.81 -4.48
C SER A 145 -17.41 -13.15 -3.75
N GLY A 146 -16.95 -13.16 -2.49
CA GLY A 146 -16.72 -14.40 -1.73
C GLY A 146 -15.61 -15.29 -2.32
N LYS A 147 -14.67 -14.70 -3.08
CA LYS A 147 -13.62 -15.39 -3.84
C LYS A 147 -12.25 -15.39 -3.14
N VAL A 148 -12.19 -15.03 -1.87
CA VAL A 148 -10.95 -15.08 -1.07
C VAL A 148 -10.45 -16.52 -0.96
N PHE A 149 -11.32 -17.44 -0.51
CA PHE A 149 -10.99 -18.85 -0.27
C PHE A 149 -11.69 -19.83 -1.21
N LYS A 150 -12.30 -19.31 -2.29
CA LYS A 150 -13.06 -20.08 -3.29
C LYS A 150 -12.79 -19.57 -4.70
N LYS A 151 -12.67 -20.48 -5.67
CA LYS A 151 -12.54 -20.20 -7.11
C LYS A 151 -13.49 -21.08 -7.92
N GLU A 152 -13.81 -20.64 -9.13
CA GLU A 152 -14.70 -21.37 -10.05
C GLU A 152 -14.12 -22.71 -10.51
N LYS A 153 -12.79 -22.79 -10.62
CA LYS A 153 -12.04 -23.99 -10.99
C LYS A 153 -11.07 -24.32 -9.86
N ALA A 154 -10.66 -25.59 -9.79
CA ALA A 154 -9.64 -26.01 -8.85
C ALA A 154 -8.34 -25.23 -9.09
N VAL A 155 -7.75 -24.73 -8.00
CA VAL A 155 -6.46 -24.04 -7.97
C VAL A 155 -5.59 -24.64 -6.86
N ALA A 156 -4.29 -24.42 -6.94
CA ALA A 156 -3.37 -24.75 -5.85
C ALA A 156 -3.46 -23.68 -4.75
N TRP A 157 -3.86 -24.08 -3.55
CA TRP A 157 -3.89 -23.26 -2.36
C TRP A 157 -2.66 -23.54 -1.50
N ARG A 158 -1.91 -22.50 -1.12
CA ARG A 158 -0.77 -22.57 -0.21
C ARG A 158 -1.16 -22.10 1.18
N CYS A 159 -0.84 -22.87 2.21
CA CYS A 159 -0.91 -22.41 3.59
C CYS A 159 0.31 -21.53 3.90
N ILE A 160 0.10 -20.23 4.13
CA ILE A 160 1.14 -19.24 4.45
C ILE A 160 1.89 -19.62 5.74
N ASN A 161 1.24 -20.33 6.67
CA ASN A 161 1.86 -20.71 7.94
C ASN A 161 2.93 -21.81 7.80
N CYS A 162 2.74 -22.79 6.92
CA CYS A 162 3.59 -23.99 6.88
C CYS A 162 3.99 -24.47 5.48
N GLY A 163 3.51 -23.83 4.41
CA GLY A 163 3.82 -24.19 3.03
C GLY A 163 3.01 -25.34 2.44
N TYR A 164 2.10 -26.00 3.19
CA TYR A 164 1.24 -27.07 2.65
C TYR A 164 0.45 -26.59 1.42
N VAL A 165 0.43 -27.41 0.37
CA VAL A 165 -0.28 -27.14 -0.89
C VAL A 165 -1.47 -28.09 -1.05
N HIS A 166 -2.62 -27.54 -1.41
CA HIS A 166 -3.88 -28.26 -1.63
C HIS A 166 -4.53 -27.85 -2.94
N THR A 167 -4.87 -28.79 -3.82
CA THR A 167 -5.55 -28.48 -5.08
C THR A 167 -7.05 -28.74 -4.97
N ALA A 168 -7.84 -27.67 -4.96
CA ALA A 168 -9.30 -27.74 -4.89
C ALA A 168 -9.95 -26.42 -5.33
N ASN A 169 -11.27 -26.41 -5.50
CA ASN A 169 -12.03 -25.18 -5.75
C ASN A 169 -12.09 -24.26 -4.52
N GLU A 170 -11.96 -24.82 -3.31
CA GLU A 170 -11.99 -24.10 -2.04
C GLU A 170 -10.78 -24.47 -1.18
N ALA A 171 -10.21 -23.50 -0.46
CA ALA A 171 -9.18 -23.78 0.53
C ALA A 171 -9.76 -24.62 1.68
N PRO A 172 -9.01 -25.55 2.28
CA PRO A 172 -9.55 -26.38 3.36
C PRO A 172 -9.84 -25.55 4.62
N ALA A 173 -10.90 -25.91 5.35
CA ALA A 173 -11.30 -25.21 6.58
C ALA A 173 -10.21 -25.21 7.66
N ILE A 174 -9.45 -26.31 7.72
CA ILE A 174 -8.29 -26.51 8.60
C ILE A 174 -7.16 -27.07 7.73
N CYS A 175 -5.95 -26.53 7.88
CA CYS A 175 -4.76 -27.05 7.21
C CYS A 175 -4.45 -28.47 7.73
N PRO A 176 -4.40 -29.50 6.87
CA PRO A 176 -4.13 -30.87 7.31
C PRO A 176 -2.68 -31.09 7.78
N ALA A 177 -1.77 -30.16 7.48
CA ALA A 177 -0.37 -30.24 7.92
C ALA A 177 -0.14 -29.58 9.29
N CYS A 178 -0.60 -28.34 9.48
CA CYS A 178 -0.27 -27.55 10.69
C CYS A 178 -1.47 -27.19 11.56
N ALA A 179 -2.66 -27.72 11.26
CA ALA A 179 -3.91 -27.49 11.98
C ALA A 179 -4.38 -26.02 12.10
N HIS A 180 -3.77 -25.08 11.36
CA HIS A 180 -4.20 -23.68 11.33
C HIS A 180 -5.45 -23.47 10.46
N PRO A 181 -6.27 -22.44 10.74
CA PRO A 181 -7.54 -22.23 10.04
C PRO A 181 -7.36 -21.82 8.57
N GLN A 182 -8.46 -21.92 7.81
CA GLN A 182 -8.57 -21.49 6.39
C GLN A 182 -7.99 -20.10 6.13
N ALA A 183 -8.06 -19.21 7.13
CA ALA A 183 -7.52 -17.85 7.12
C ALA A 183 -6.08 -17.72 6.62
N TYR A 184 -5.26 -18.77 6.79
CA TYR A 184 -3.86 -18.82 6.38
C TYR A 184 -3.65 -19.28 4.94
N PHE A 185 -4.70 -19.60 4.18
CA PHE A 185 -4.56 -20.02 2.81
C PHE A 185 -4.59 -18.85 1.82
N GLU A 186 -3.81 -18.99 0.77
CA GLU A 186 -3.84 -18.14 -0.41
C GLU A 186 -3.69 -19.00 -1.66
N VAL A 187 -3.95 -18.43 -2.83
CA VAL A 187 -3.58 -19.07 -4.09
C VAL A 187 -2.06 -19.10 -4.20
N LEU A 188 -1.49 -20.26 -4.52
CA LEU A 188 -0.06 -20.42 -4.78
C LEU A 188 0.36 -19.49 -5.92
N GLY A 189 1.31 -18.60 -5.64
CA GLY A 189 1.96 -17.76 -6.65
C GLY A 189 3.36 -18.30 -6.97
N GLU A 190 3.66 -18.43 -8.26
CA GLU A 190 4.98 -18.80 -8.78
C GLU A 190 5.49 -17.66 -9.66
N ASN A 191 6.39 -16.84 -9.13
CA ASN A 191 6.87 -15.61 -9.75
C ASN A 191 8.41 -15.55 -9.86
N TRP A 192 9.02 -16.67 -10.28
CA TRP A 192 10.45 -16.85 -10.58
C TRP A 192 10.68 -17.36 -12.01
#